data_AF-A0A4R3PT07-F1
#
_entry.id   AF-A0A4R3PT07-F1
#
_cell.length_a   1.000
_cell.length_b   1.000
_cell.length_c   1.000
_cell.angle_alpha   90.00
_cell.angle_beta   90.00
_cell.angle_gamma   90.00
#
_symmetry.space_group_name_H-M   'P 1'
#
loop_
_entity.id
_entity.type
_entity.pdbx_description
1 polymer ?
#
loop_
_entity_poly.entity_id
_entity_poly.type
_entity_poly.pdbx_seq_one_letter_code
_entity_poly.pdbx_strand_id
1 'polypeptide(L)'
;MSDDTAIGRAAKAFSGHGTVAHRDHDYADGEVHSNTAENLASVLKRAQFGVFHFLSLRHLQPYIDEIIFRMNQGEVTRRAYRKGGRMSLELSYISFEAQLKNLLKRAVGRQVRRSQKGRMKWPPPIAPGFGSAPSAT
;
A
#
# COMPACT_ATOMS: atom_id res chain seq x y z
N MET A 1 -4.10 0.47 -28.41
CA MET A 1 -2.74 1.02 -28.21
C MET A 1 -1.91 -0.11 -27.63
N SER A 2 -0.83 -0.52 -28.28
CA SER A 2 -0.03 -1.68 -27.86
C SER A 2 0.71 -1.36 -26.57
N ASP A 3 0.60 -2.22 -25.55
CA ASP A 3 1.21 -2.04 -24.22
C ASP A 3 2.73 -1.78 -24.31
N ASP A 4 3.40 -2.34 -25.32
CA ASP A 4 4.84 -2.15 -25.58
C ASP A 4 5.24 -0.68 -25.75
N THR A 5 4.38 0.14 -26.37
CA THR A 5 4.67 1.57 -26.59
C THR A 5 4.52 2.38 -25.29
N ALA A 6 3.61 1.95 -24.41
CA ALA A 6 3.43 2.54 -23.09
C ALA A 6 4.58 2.16 -22.15
N ILE A 7 5.02 0.90 -22.18
CA ILE A 7 6.18 0.41 -21.43
C ILE A 7 7.45 1.16 -21.85
N GLY A 8 7.69 1.34 -23.16
CA GLY A 8 8.86 2.07 -23.65
C GLY A 8 8.92 3.54 -23.20
N ARG A 9 7.77 4.24 -23.16
CA ARG A 9 7.69 5.61 -22.63
C ARG A 9 7.94 5.66 -21.13
N ALA A 10 7.39 4.72 -20.36
CA ALA A 10 7.62 4.62 -18.93
C ALA A 10 9.09 4.28 -18.62
N ALA A 11 9.68 3.32 -19.34
CA ALA A 11 11.06 2.87 -19.16
C ALA A 11 12.08 4.02 -19.27
N LYS A 12 11.84 5.00 -20.15
CA LYS A 12 12.69 6.19 -20.27
C LYS A 12 12.70 7.05 -19.00
N ALA A 13 11.60 7.08 -18.23
CA ALA A 13 11.53 7.79 -16.95
C ALA A 13 12.19 7.00 -15.80
N PHE A 14 12.41 5.69 -15.96
CA PHE A 14 13.01 4.79 -14.98
C PHE A 14 14.38 4.26 -15.41
N SER A 15 15.13 5.01 -16.22
CA SER A 15 16.44 4.57 -16.72
C SER A 15 17.54 4.53 -15.65
N GLY A 16 17.35 5.23 -14.53
CA GLY A 16 18.25 5.19 -13.38
C GLY A 16 17.95 3.99 -12.48
N HIS A 17 18.99 3.25 -12.09
CA HIS A 17 18.91 2.22 -11.06
C HIS A 17 20.02 2.46 -10.04
N GLY A 18 19.70 2.27 -8.76
CA GLY A 18 20.65 2.26 -7.66
C GLY A 18 20.59 0.92 -6.94
N THR A 19 21.69 0.52 -6.32
CA THR A 19 21.81 -0.75 -5.62
C THR A 19 22.39 -0.51 -4.24
N VAL A 20 21.86 -1.20 -3.23
CA VAL A 20 22.41 -1.24 -1.88
C VAL A 20 22.85 -2.66 -1.55
N ALA A 21 24.04 -2.80 -0.97
CA ALA A 21 24.64 -4.09 -0.64
C ALA A 21 24.40 -4.45 0.82
N HIS A 22 23.27 -5.09 1.12
CA HIS A 22 22.93 -5.48 2.50
C HIS A 22 23.93 -6.44 3.13
N ARG A 23 24.66 -7.23 2.31
CA ARG A 23 25.73 -8.13 2.78
C ARG A 23 26.89 -7.36 3.40
N ASP A 24 27.16 -6.18 2.90
CA ASP A 24 28.30 -5.36 3.31
C ASP A 24 27.87 -4.33 4.38
N HIS A 25 26.70 -4.54 5.00
CA HIS A 25 26.08 -3.66 6.00
C HIS A 25 25.64 -2.27 5.49
N ASP A 26 25.45 -2.13 4.18
CA ASP A 26 24.87 -0.93 3.56
C ASP A 26 23.36 -1.09 3.35
N TYR A 27 22.57 -0.35 4.14
CA TYR A 27 21.10 -0.48 4.17
C TYR A 27 20.33 0.67 3.50
N ALA A 28 21.03 1.76 3.15
CA ALA A 28 20.48 2.89 2.40
C ALA A 28 21.63 3.74 1.84
N ASP A 29 21.48 4.21 0.60
CA ASP A 29 22.33 5.23 -0.01
C ASP A 29 21.46 6.42 -0.46
N GLY A 30 21.38 7.46 0.38
CA GLY A 30 20.46 8.58 0.17
C GLY A 30 19.00 8.12 0.07
N GLU A 31 18.37 8.37 -1.08
CA GLU A 31 17.00 7.91 -1.40
C GLU A 31 16.94 6.48 -1.96
N VAL A 32 18.09 5.86 -2.24
CA VAL A 32 18.18 4.48 -2.74
C VAL A 32 18.10 3.52 -1.56
N HIS A 33 16.93 2.91 -1.37
CA HIS A 33 16.73 1.86 -0.36
C HIS A 33 15.55 0.94 -0.72
N SER A 34 15.58 -0.31 -0.24
CA SER A 34 14.48 -1.28 -0.40
C SER A 34 13.57 -1.39 0.84
N ASN A 35 13.85 -0.63 1.90
CA ASN A 35 13.18 -0.72 3.22
C ASN A 35 11.64 -0.75 3.15
N THR A 36 11.04 0.08 2.32
CA THR A 36 9.57 0.15 2.17
C THR A 36 8.99 -1.14 1.59
N ALA A 37 9.62 -1.69 0.55
CA ALA A 37 9.19 -2.92 -0.11
C ALA A 37 9.39 -4.14 0.82
N GLU A 38 10.51 -4.19 1.53
CA GLU A 38 10.80 -5.24 2.51
C GLU A 38 9.83 -5.22 3.69
N ASN A 39 9.45 -4.02 4.15
CA ASN A 39 8.45 -3.87 5.18
C ASN A 39 7.08 -4.38 4.71
N LEU A 40 6.64 -4.03 3.49
CA LEU A 40 5.40 -4.54 2.90
C LEU A 40 5.41 -6.08 2.84
N ALA A 41 6.49 -6.67 2.34
CA ALA A 41 6.63 -8.13 2.26
C ALA A 41 6.56 -8.79 3.65
N SER A 42 7.16 -8.16 4.66
CA SER A 42 7.12 -8.63 6.05
C SER A 42 5.71 -8.57 6.64
N VAL A 43 4.96 -7.50 6.38
CA VAL A 43 3.56 -7.38 6.82
C VAL A 43 2.67 -8.40 6.13
N LEU A 44 2.83 -8.62 4.82
CA LEU A 44 2.07 -9.62 4.07
C LEU A 44 2.29 -11.04 4.61
N LYS A 45 3.55 -11.41 4.87
CA LYS A 45 3.87 -12.71 5.48
C LYS A 45 3.23 -12.88 6.85
N ARG A 46 3.29 -11.85 7.72
CA ARG A 46 2.62 -11.88 9.03
C ARG A 46 1.10 -12.01 8.91
N ALA A 47 0.49 -11.30 7.97
CA ALA A 47 -0.96 -11.38 7.72
C ALA A 47 -1.38 -12.77 7.23
N GLN A 48 -0.55 -13.41 6.39
CA GLN A 48 -0.77 -14.78 5.94
C GLN A 48 -0.80 -15.76 7.13
N PHE A 49 0.19 -15.69 8.02
CA PHE A 49 0.28 -16.58 9.17
C PHE A 49 -0.77 -16.29 10.25
N GLY A 50 -1.07 -15.02 10.52
CA GLY A 50 -1.89 -14.62 11.67
C GLY A 50 -3.37 -14.39 11.37
N VAL A 51 -3.71 -13.82 10.20
CA VAL A 51 -5.08 -13.34 9.92
C VAL A 51 -5.79 -14.23 8.91
N PHE A 52 -5.15 -14.52 7.78
CA PHE A 52 -5.86 -15.12 6.64
C PHE A 52 -5.72 -16.64 6.54
N HIS A 53 -4.72 -17.25 7.18
CA HIS A 53 -4.35 -18.68 7.13
C HIS A 53 -4.03 -19.22 5.71
N PHE A 54 -4.80 -18.83 4.68
CA PHE A 54 -4.62 -19.12 3.27
C PHE A 54 -4.95 -17.91 2.38
N LEU A 55 -4.03 -17.55 1.49
CA LEU A 55 -4.22 -16.50 0.48
C LEU A 55 -4.45 -17.15 -0.89
N SER A 56 -5.71 -17.20 -1.35
CA SER A 56 -6.00 -17.64 -2.72
C SER A 56 -5.67 -16.53 -3.72
N LEU A 57 -5.06 -16.87 -4.86
CA LEU A 57 -4.81 -15.92 -5.97
C LEU A 57 -6.06 -15.12 -6.35
N ARG A 58 -7.24 -15.74 -6.29
CA ARG A 58 -8.55 -15.12 -6.58
C ARG A 58 -8.90 -13.91 -5.71
N HIS A 59 -8.35 -13.82 -4.50
CA HIS A 59 -8.63 -12.74 -3.54
C HIS A 59 -7.37 -11.96 -3.15
N LEU A 60 -6.26 -12.17 -3.85
CA LEU A 60 -4.98 -11.58 -3.50
C LEU A 60 -5.02 -10.05 -3.55
N GLN A 61 -5.64 -9.47 -4.59
CA GLN A 61 -5.72 -8.01 -4.74
C GLN A 61 -6.48 -7.33 -3.59
N PRO A 62 -7.69 -7.77 -3.19
CA PRO A 62 -8.36 -7.24 -1.99
C PRO A 62 -7.53 -7.33 -0.70
N TYR A 63 -6.78 -8.41 -0.49
CA TYR A 63 -5.93 -8.54 0.70
C TYR A 63 -4.77 -7.55 0.67
N ILE A 64 -4.13 -7.36 -0.49
CA ILE A 64 -3.07 -6.37 -0.66
C ILE A 64 -3.61 -4.96 -0.45
N ASP A 65 -4.77 -4.64 -1.03
CA ASP A 65 -5.42 -3.33 -0.86
C ASP A 65 -5.69 -3.02 0.63
N GLU A 66 -6.14 -3.99 1.40
CA GLU A 66 -6.38 -3.85 2.84
C GLU A 66 -5.07 -3.59 3.60
N ILE A 67 -4.03 -4.37 3.32
CA ILE A 67 -2.72 -4.23 3.98
C ILE A 67 -2.11 -2.85 3.68
N ILE A 68 -2.15 -2.42 2.42
CA ILE A 68 -1.68 -1.10 1.99
C ILE A 68 -2.52 0.00 2.65
N PHE A 69 -3.84 -0.18 2.73
CA PHE A 69 -4.71 0.78 3.43
C PHE A 69 -4.27 0.94 4.89
N ARG A 70 -4.08 -0.17 5.63
CA ARG A 70 -3.64 -0.16 7.03
C ARG A 70 -2.27 0.50 7.21
N MET A 71 -1.30 0.18 6.34
CA MET A 71 0.05 0.79 6.38
C MET A 71 -0.02 2.31 6.13
N ASN A 72 -0.85 2.74 5.19
CA ASN A 72 -1.05 4.16 4.89
C ASN A 72 -1.86 4.93 5.94
N GLN A 73 -2.56 4.24 6.84
CA GLN A 73 -3.23 4.87 7.99
C GLN A 73 -2.29 5.15 9.16
N GLY A 74 -1.01 4.75 9.11
CA GLY A 74 -0.04 5.14 10.12
C GLY A 74 0.47 6.56 9.89
N GLU A 75 -0.15 7.57 10.51
CA GLU A 75 0.57 8.84 10.71
C GLU A 75 1.65 8.61 11.75
N VAL A 76 2.91 8.73 11.34
CA VAL A 76 4.02 8.83 12.29
C VAL A 76 3.92 10.19 12.94
N THR A 77 3.29 10.29 14.11
CA THR A 77 3.45 11.47 14.96
C THR A 77 4.92 11.49 15.36
N ARG A 78 5.76 12.23 14.62
CA ARG A 78 7.19 12.34 14.88
C ARG A 78 7.40 13.10 16.19
N ARG A 79 7.21 12.44 17.31
CA ARG A 79 7.66 12.93 18.60
C ARG A 79 9.13 12.58 18.69
N ALA A 80 9.95 13.57 18.39
CA ALA A 80 11.38 13.48 18.61
C ALA A 80 11.64 13.46 20.13
N TYR A 81 12.02 12.31 20.67
CA TYR A 81 12.57 12.25 22.01
C TYR A 81 14.09 12.34 21.93
N ARG A 82 14.67 13.34 22.62
CA ARG A 82 16.11 13.55 22.68
C ARG A 82 16.63 13.02 24.01
N LYS A 83 17.28 11.85 23.99
CA LYS A 83 18.03 11.32 25.14
C LYS A 83 19.45 10.99 24.71
N GLY A 84 20.42 11.66 25.32
CA GLY A 84 21.84 11.45 25.03
C GLY A 84 22.26 11.73 23.58
N GLY A 85 21.57 12.65 22.88
CA GLY A 85 21.91 13.05 21.51
C GLY A 85 21.31 12.19 20.38
N ARG A 86 20.73 11.02 20.68
CA ARG A 86 19.96 10.23 19.70
C ARG A 86 18.53 10.72 19.61
N MET A 87 18.04 10.88 18.37
CA MET A 87 16.65 11.19 18.06
C MET A 87 15.90 9.87 17.89
N SER A 88 14.92 9.61 18.76
CA SER A 88 13.99 8.47 18.58
C SER A 88 12.66 8.97 18.00
N LEU A 89 12.04 8.14 17.16
CA LEU A 89 10.73 8.41 16.56
C LEU A 89 9.68 7.50 17.22
N GLU A 90 8.63 8.10 17.76
CA GLU A 90 7.47 7.35 18.23
C GLU A 90 6.50 7.08 17.07
N LEU A 91 6.11 5.83 16.89
CA LEU A 91 5.09 5.42 15.91
C LEU A 91 3.76 5.24 16.63
N SER A 92 2.87 6.21 16.48
CA SER A 92 1.48 6.13 16.98
C SER A 92 0.53 5.79 15.83
N TYR A 93 -0.39 4.84 16.03
CA TYR A 93 -1.48 4.65 15.07
C TYR A 93 -2.51 5.78 15.19
N ILE A 94 -3.06 6.24 14.06
CA ILE A 94 -4.16 7.21 14.10
C ILE A 94 -5.40 6.59 14.75
N SER A 95 -6.20 7.42 15.42
CA SER A 95 -7.45 6.98 16.03
C SER A 95 -8.38 6.35 14.99
N PHE A 96 -9.19 5.38 15.42
CA PHE A 96 -10.15 4.70 14.53
C PHE A 96 -11.06 5.70 13.79
N GLU A 97 -11.47 6.78 14.45
CA GLU A 97 -12.27 7.85 13.84
C GLU A 97 -11.54 8.49 12.64
N ALA A 98 -10.25 8.78 12.79
CA ALA A 98 -9.44 9.32 11.70
C ALA A 98 -9.27 8.32 10.55
N GLN A 99 -9.07 7.03 10.86
CA GLN A 99 -9.03 5.96 9.86
C GLN A 99 -10.34 5.89 9.07
N LEU A 100 -11.48 5.96 9.77
CA LEU A 100 -12.80 5.93 9.17
C LEU A 100 -13.03 7.15 8.26
N LYS A 101 -12.65 8.35 8.70
CA LYS A 101 -12.74 9.57 7.87
C LYS A 101 -11.92 9.44 6.59
N ASN A 102 -10.70 8.90 6.68
CA ASN A 102 -9.85 8.68 5.51
C ASN A 102 -10.39 7.63 4.54
N LEU A 103 -11.00 6.56 5.07
CA LEU A 103 -11.70 5.56 4.26
C LEU A 103 -12.86 6.21 3.50
N LEU A 104 -13.70 6.99 4.19
CA LEU A 104 -14.89 7.60 3.60
C LEU A 104 -14.57 8.61 2.50
N LYS A 105 -13.49 9.39 2.64
CA LYS A 105 -12.98 10.27 1.56
C LYS A 105 -12.75 9.52 0.25
N ARG A 106 -12.27 8.27 0.34
CA ARG A 106 -12.01 7.42 -0.83
C ARG A 106 -13.25 6.66 -1.31
N ALA A 107 -14.30 6.57 -0.50
CA ALA A 107 -15.52 5.83 -0.82
C ALA A 107 -16.53 6.62 -1.67
N VAL A 108 -16.45 7.95 -1.70
CA VAL A 108 -17.45 8.81 -2.38
C VAL A 108 -17.57 8.45 -3.86
N GLY A 109 -18.82 8.26 -4.32
CA GLY A 109 -19.14 7.92 -5.71
C GLY A 109 -18.81 6.48 -6.13
N ARG A 110 -18.13 5.70 -5.27
CA ARG A 110 -17.75 4.31 -5.55
C ARG A 110 -18.82 3.32 -5.08
N GLN A 111 -18.82 2.17 -5.73
CA GLN A 111 -19.75 1.08 -5.41
C GLN A 111 -18.98 -0.19 -5.03
N VAL A 112 -19.47 -0.85 -3.99
CA VAL A 112 -19.12 -2.23 -3.67
C VAL A 112 -20.42 -3.03 -3.65
N ARG A 113 -20.40 -4.20 -4.30
CA ARG A 113 -21.53 -5.13 -4.38
C ARG A 113 -21.05 -6.54 -4.08
N ARG A 114 -21.93 -7.38 -3.54
CA ARG A 114 -21.69 -8.82 -3.53
C ARG A 114 -22.19 -9.46 -4.81
N SER A 115 -21.38 -10.34 -5.38
CA SER A 115 -21.73 -11.25 -6.46
C SER A 115 -22.58 -12.39 -5.90
N GLN A 116 -23.40 -13.02 -6.74
CA GLN A 116 -24.19 -14.21 -6.38
C GLN A 116 -23.33 -15.35 -5.80
N LYS A 117 -22.05 -15.43 -6.17
CA LYS A 117 -21.09 -16.41 -5.62
C LYS A 117 -20.41 -15.95 -4.32
N GLY A 118 -20.93 -14.90 -3.66
CA GLY A 118 -20.39 -14.34 -2.41
C GLY A 118 -19.20 -13.39 -2.56
N ARG A 119 -18.68 -13.17 -3.77
CA ARG A 119 -17.51 -12.30 -4.03
C ARG A 119 -17.83 -10.82 -3.91
N MET A 120 -16.85 -9.98 -3.57
CA MET A 120 -16.99 -8.53 -3.80
C MET A 120 -16.80 -8.21 -5.29
N LYS A 121 -17.61 -7.29 -5.80
CA LYS A 121 -17.56 -6.71 -7.14
C LYS A 121 -17.59 -5.19 -6.99
N TRP A 122 -16.81 -4.52 -7.83
CA TRP A 122 -16.73 -3.06 -7.91
C TRP A 122 -17.35 -2.63 -9.24
N PRO A 123 -18.68 -2.42 -9.30
CA PRO A 123 -19.30 -1.93 -10.51
C PRO A 123 -18.89 -0.46 -10.77
N PRO A 124 -19.20 0.06 -11.96
CA PRO A 124 -18.95 1.45 -12.28
C PRO A 124 -19.52 2.42 -11.22
N PRO A 125 -18.93 3.61 -11.09
CA PRO A 125 -19.39 4.64 -10.16
C PRO A 125 -20.88 4.96 -10.32
N ILE A 126 -21.51 5.45 -9.24
CA ILE A 126 -22.95 5.78 -9.23
C ILE A 126 -23.29 6.90 -10.23
N ALA A 127 -22.35 7.82 -10.45
CA ALA A 127 -22.53 8.95 -11.34
C ALA A 127 -21.27 9.19 -12.20
N PRO A 128 -21.42 9.84 -13.37
CA PRO A 128 -20.29 10.30 -14.17
C PRO A 128 -19.37 11.26 -13.38
N GLY A 129 -18.07 11.25 -13.68
CA GLY A 129 -17.09 12.13 -13.04
C GLY A 129 -16.38 11.54 -11.81
N PHE A 130 -16.83 10.39 -11.30
CA PHE A 130 -16.11 9.63 -10.29
C PHE A 130 -15.20 8.58 -10.93
N GLY A 131 -14.02 8.33 -10.35
CA GLY A 131 -13.11 7.29 -10.83
C GLY A 131 -13.54 5.88 -10.39
N SER A 132 -13.28 4.87 -11.23
CA SER A 132 -13.46 3.46 -10.88
C SER A 132 -12.64 3.06 -9.64
N ALA A 133 -12.96 1.92 -9.04
CA ALA A 133 -12.14 1.38 -7.97
C ALA A 133 -10.78 0.91 -8.54
N PRO A 134 -9.66 1.18 -7.86
CA PRO A 134 -8.31 0.89 -8.37
C PRO A 134 -8.06 -0.61 -8.59
N SER A 135 -8.76 -1.49 -7.87
CA SER A 135 -8.71 -2.95 -8.03
C SER A 135 -9.79 -3.54 -8.94
N ALA A 136 -10.55 -2.70 -9.65
CA ALA A 136 -11.56 -3.13 -10.62
C ALA A 136 -11.04 -3.27 -12.06
N THR A 137 -9.80 -2.82 -12.32
CA THR A 137 -9.08 -2.95 -13.59
C THR A 137 -8.17 -4.17 -13.64
#